data_AF-A0A2N6Q1N3-F1
#
_entry.id   AF-A0A2N6Q1N3-F1
#
_cell.length_a   1.000
_cell.length_b   1.000
_cell.length_c   1.000
_cell.angle_alpha   90.00
_cell.angle_beta   90.00
_cell.angle_gamma   90.00
#
_symmetry.space_group_name_H-M   'P 1'
#
loop_
_entity.id
_entity.type
_entity.pdbx_description
1 polymer ?
#
loop_
_entity_poly.entity_id
_entity_poly.type
_entity_poly.pdbx_seq_one_letter_code
_entity_poly.pdbx_strand_id
1 'polypeptide(L)'
;MSKGPAINADLGRPETPDETAARKAASSKAYRSSQTVRNLVAALVVTLAVVVVIIALVPRGEPVAAKPIDVAAIAADVESSMGSPAIVPETDDFWRVNAAELQSGAPVVWEVTLAPAAQDERGFIKLTQAFDADASWAPQRLNGVAPTDTVRIGGREWDVYRPGAAGAEANVTYALGTQAGDDYVLLYGSRSADSTAELAESLIPQIRTVSEAR
;
A
#
# COMPACT_ATOMS: atom_id res chain seq x y z
N MET A 1 11.57 -67.70 20.24
CA MET A 1 10.38 -68.45 19.80
C MET A 1 9.58 -67.55 18.87
N SER A 2 9.48 -67.89 17.59
CA SER A 2 8.74 -67.10 16.59
C SER A 2 7.24 -67.32 16.79
N LYS A 3 6.47 -66.23 16.93
CA LYS A 3 5.01 -66.29 17.07
C LYS A 3 4.43 -66.86 15.77
N GLY A 4 3.63 -67.93 15.87
CA GLY A 4 2.99 -68.57 14.72
C GLY A 4 2.06 -67.60 13.96
N PRO A 5 1.72 -67.92 12.69
CA PRO A 5 0.93 -67.03 11.85
C PRO A 5 -0.44 -66.73 12.49
N ALA A 6 -0.88 -65.47 12.39
CA ALA A 6 -2.12 -65.01 13.00
C ALA A 6 -3.32 -65.74 12.40
N ILE A 7 -4.18 -66.28 13.26
CA ILE A 7 -5.41 -66.96 12.87
C ILE A 7 -6.43 -65.87 12.48
N ASN A 8 -6.99 -65.98 11.27
CA ASN A 8 -8.06 -65.08 10.85
C ASN A 8 -9.38 -65.52 11.53
N ALA A 9 -10.14 -64.55 12.06
CA ALA A 9 -11.37 -64.79 12.80
C ALA A 9 -12.50 -65.41 11.96
N ASP A 10 -12.54 -65.14 10.66
CA ASP A 10 -13.54 -65.67 9.73
C ASP A 10 -13.19 -67.06 9.20
N LEU A 11 -11.90 -67.41 9.14
CA LEU A 11 -11.43 -68.70 8.61
C LEU A 11 -11.13 -69.74 9.70
N GLY A 12 -10.96 -69.31 10.97
CA GLY A 12 -10.62 -70.21 12.09
C GLY A 12 -9.26 -70.90 11.95
N ARG A 13 -8.48 -70.56 10.92
CA ARG A 13 -7.13 -71.06 10.63
C ARG A 13 -6.22 -69.91 10.14
N PRO A 14 -4.88 -70.08 10.17
CA PRO A 14 -3.98 -69.13 9.52
C PRO A 14 -4.32 -68.98 8.02
N GLU A 15 -4.39 -67.73 7.54
CA GLU A 15 -4.54 -67.46 6.10
C GLU A 15 -3.37 -68.07 5.33
N THR A 16 -3.67 -68.71 4.20
CA THR A 16 -2.63 -69.10 3.24
C THR A 16 -2.03 -67.85 2.57
N PRO A 17 -0.81 -67.94 2.01
CA PRO A 17 -0.19 -66.81 1.30
C PRO A 17 -1.07 -66.25 0.17
N ASP A 18 -1.78 -67.12 -0.55
CA ASP A 18 -2.64 -66.74 -1.68
C ASP A 18 -3.93 -66.03 -1.19
N GLU A 19 -4.55 -66.49 -0.11
CA GLU A 19 -5.71 -65.83 0.51
C GLU A 19 -5.35 -64.43 1.04
N THR A 20 -4.16 -64.28 1.62
CA THR A 20 -3.64 -62.98 2.08
C THR A 20 -3.42 -62.02 0.91
N ALA A 21 -2.86 -62.51 -0.20
CA ALA A 21 -2.61 -61.74 -1.41
C ALA A 21 -3.93 -61.28 -2.06
N ALA A 22 -4.92 -62.17 -2.14
CA ALA A 22 -6.25 -61.86 -2.67
C ALA A 22 -6.98 -60.80 -1.83
N ARG A 23 -6.95 -60.94 -0.49
CA ARG A 23 -7.53 -59.95 0.42
C ARG A 23 -6.86 -58.58 0.28
N LYS A 24 -5.53 -58.53 0.22
CA LYS A 24 -4.78 -57.27 0.02
C LYS A 24 -5.04 -56.65 -1.35
N ALA A 25 -5.20 -57.46 -2.39
CA ALA A 25 -5.55 -56.98 -3.73
C ALA A 25 -6.98 -56.40 -3.75
N ALA A 26 -7.94 -57.07 -3.11
CA ALA A 26 -9.32 -56.60 -2.97
C ALA A 26 -9.38 -55.28 -2.16
N SER A 27 -8.67 -55.19 -1.03
CA SER A 27 -8.60 -53.96 -0.24
C SER A 27 -7.90 -52.82 -0.97
N SER A 28 -6.81 -53.12 -1.69
CA SER A 28 -6.10 -52.12 -2.51
C SER A 28 -6.91 -51.63 -3.70
N LYS A 29 -7.77 -52.48 -4.29
CA LYS A 29 -8.70 -52.10 -5.35
C LYS A 29 -9.83 -51.23 -4.81
N ALA A 30 -10.41 -51.60 -3.67
CA ALA A 30 -11.45 -50.83 -2.99
C ALA A 30 -10.95 -49.44 -2.55
N TYR A 31 -9.74 -49.36 -2.00
CA TYR A 31 -9.10 -48.10 -1.59
C TYR A 31 -8.80 -47.19 -2.79
N ARG A 32 -8.26 -47.73 -3.88
CA ARG A 32 -8.04 -46.95 -5.13
C ARG A 32 -9.35 -46.54 -5.79
N SER A 33 -10.43 -47.32 -5.65
CA SER A 33 -11.75 -46.97 -6.17
C SER A 33 -12.53 -45.99 -5.30
N SER A 34 -12.24 -45.87 -4.00
CA SER A 34 -12.91 -44.90 -3.11
C SER A 34 -12.30 -43.50 -3.21
N GLN A 35 -11.04 -43.40 -3.64
CA GLN A 35 -10.37 -42.15 -3.98
C GLN A 35 -10.69 -41.71 -5.42
N THR A 36 -11.98 -41.60 -5.75
CA THR A 36 -12.38 -41.14 -7.09
C THR A 36 -12.08 -39.66 -7.24
N VAL A 37 -11.50 -39.27 -8.37
CA VAL A 37 -11.37 -37.87 -8.83
C VAL A 37 -12.70 -37.11 -8.66
N ARG A 38 -13.83 -37.82 -8.81
CA ARG A 38 -15.18 -37.29 -8.58
C ARG A 38 -15.41 -36.78 -7.15
N ASN A 39 -14.94 -37.48 -6.12
CA ASN A 39 -15.04 -37.01 -4.73
C ASN A 39 -14.15 -35.78 -4.48
N LEU A 40 -12.99 -35.72 -5.14
CA LEU A 40 -12.09 -34.57 -5.05
C LEU A 40 -12.70 -33.33 -5.72
N VAL A 41 -13.29 -33.49 -6.90
CA VAL A 41 -14.02 -32.41 -7.59
C VAL A 41 -15.24 -31.98 -6.78
N ALA A 42 -16.00 -32.92 -6.21
CA ALA A 42 -17.15 -32.61 -5.36
C ALA A 42 -16.73 -31.80 -4.12
N ALA A 43 -15.65 -32.21 -3.44
CA ALA A 43 -15.12 -31.47 -2.30
C ALA A 43 -14.70 -30.04 -2.68
N LEU A 44 -13.99 -29.87 -3.82
CA LEU A 44 -13.59 -28.56 -4.32
C LEU A 44 -14.78 -27.64 -4.59
N VAL A 45 -15.83 -28.16 -5.24
CA VAL A 45 -17.05 -27.40 -5.53
C VAL A 45 -17.74 -26.97 -4.23
N VAL A 46 -17.81 -27.87 -3.23
CA VAL A 46 -18.37 -27.53 -1.91
C VAL A 46 -17.55 -26.43 -1.24
N THR A 47 -16.21 -26.50 -1.29
CA THR A 47 -15.36 -25.45 -0.72
C THR A 47 -15.59 -24.10 -1.41
N LEU A 48 -15.66 -24.07 -2.75
CA LEU A 48 -15.94 -22.85 -3.51
C LEU A 48 -17.34 -22.29 -3.20
N ALA A 49 -18.35 -23.15 -3.09
CA ALA A 49 -19.70 -22.73 -2.75
C ALA A 49 -19.75 -22.07 -1.37
N VAL A 50 -19.04 -22.63 -0.38
CA VAL A 50 -18.90 -22.03 0.96
C VAL A 50 -18.23 -20.65 0.87
N VAL A 51 -17.14 -20.51 0.10
CA VAL A 51 -16.47 -19.22 -0.11
C VAL A 51 -17.41 -18.19 -0.74
N VAL A 52 -18.19 -18.58 -1.75
CA VAL A 52 -19.18 -17.68 -2.40
C VAL A 52 -20.24 -17.22 -1.41
N VAL A 53 -20.77 -18.13 -0.58
CA VAL A 53 -21.73 -17.77 0.47
C VAL A 53 -21.12 -16.79 1.47
N ILE A 54 -19.88 -17.03 1.91
CA ILE A 54 -19.17 -16.10 2.80
C ILE A 54 -19.01 -14.73 2.14
N ILE A 55 -18.57 -14.66 0.88
CA ILE A 55 -18.40 -13.39 0.15
C ILE A 55 -19.74 -12.64 0.03
N ALA A 56 -20.84 -13.35 -0.22
CA ALA A 56 -22.16 -12.76 -0.34
C ALA A 56 -22.73 -12.30 1.02
N LEU A 57 -22.37 -12.98 2.11
CA LEU A 57 -22.84 -12.66 3.45
C LEU A 57 -22.12 -11.45 4.05
N VAL A 58 -20.86 -11.21 3.66
CA VAL A 58 -20.09 -10.05 4.12
C VAL A 58 -20.77 -8.77 3.65
N PRO A 59 -21.36 -7.96 4.57
CA PRO A 59 -21.95 -6.69 4.21
C PRO A 59 -20.82 -5.76 3.77
N ARG A 60 -20.77 -5.46 2.47
CA ARG A 60 -19.97 -4.33 1.98
C ARG A 60 -20.78 -3.08 2.26
N GLY A 61 -20.77 -2.63 3.51
CA GLY A 61 -21.21 -1.27 3.80
C GLY A 61 -20.35 -0.31 2.99
N GLU A 62 -20.97 0.72 2.40
CA GLU A 62 -20.20 1.87 1.95
C GLU A 62 -19.46 2.40 3.18
N PRO A 63 -18.12 2.55 3.13
CA PRO A 63 -17.40 3.11 4.25
C PRO A 63 -18.03 4.46 4.58
N VAL A 64 -18.43 4.64 5.85
CA VAL A 64 -18.93 5.93 6.33
C VAL A 64 -17.89 6.96 5.92
N ALA A 65 -18.30 7.93 5.09
CA ALA A 65 -17.40 8.98 4.63
C ALA A 65 -16.76 9.62 5.87
N ALA A 66 -15.44 9.46 6.01
CA ALA A 66 -14.71 10.09 7.11
C ALA A 66 -14.99 11.59 7.07
N LYS A 67 -15.09 12.22 8.25
CA LYS A 67 -15.22 13.67 8.32
C LYS A 67 -14.08 14.29 7.50
N PRO A 68 -14.36 15.23 6.58
CA PRO A 68 -13.32 15.87 5.80
C PRO A 68 -12.33 16.58 6.75
N ILE A 69 -11.04 16.41 6.46
CA ILE A 69 -9.96 17.08 7.19
C ILE A 69 -9.92 18.53 6.73
N ASP A 70 -10.10 19.46 7.67
CA ASP A 70 -10.00 20.89 7.41
C ASP A 70 -8.52 21.31 7.43
N VAL A 71 -7.86 21.17 6.28
CA VAL A 71 -6.43 21.49 6.14
C VAL A 71 -6.17 22.97 6.36
N ALA A 72 -7.10 23.85 5.95
CA ALA A 72 -6.95 25.30 6.13
C ALA A 72 -6.96 25.69 7.61
N ALA A 73 -7.84 25.08 8.41
CA ALA A 73 -7.86 25.30 9.86
C ALA A 73 -6.57 24.81 10.53
N ILE A 74 -6.07 23.62 10.17
CA ILE A 74 -4.82 23.09 10.73
C ILE A 74 -3.62 23.93 10.30
N ALA A 75 -3.60 24.37 9.04
CA ALA A 75 -2.54 25.22 8.51
C ALA A 75 -2.50 26.57 9.24
N ALA A 76 -3.63 27.16 9.61
CA ALA A 76 -3.64 28.39 10.42
C ALA A 76 -2.96 28.21 11.78
N ASP A 77 -3.13 27.05 12.43
CA ASP A 77 -2.42 26.72 13.67
C ASP A 77 -0.91 26.52 13.42
N VAL A 78 -0.54 25.93 12.29
CA VAL A 78 0.87 25.78 11.85
C VAL A 78 1.51 27.14 11.61
N GLU A 79 0.84 28.03 10.88
CA GLU A 79 1.31 29.39 10.60
C GLU A 79 1.53 30.18 11.88
N SER A 80 0.60 30.09 12.84
CA SER A 80 0.77 30.71 14.14
C SER A 80 1.95 30.13 14.93
N SER A 81 2.24 28.85 14.77
CA SER A 81 3.32 28.16 15.50
C SER A 81 4.70 28.42 14.90
N MET A 82 4.78 28.46 13.57
CA MET A 82 6.04 28.61 12.82
C MET A 82 6.36 30.07 12.50
N GLY A 83 5.36 30.95 12.51
CA GLY A 83 5.46 32.33 12.07
C GLY A 83 5.82 32.46 10.58
N SER A 84 5.45 31.47 9.77
CA SER A 84 5.70 31.37 8.33
C SER A 84 4.44 30.80 7.66
N PRO A 85 4.08 31.20 6.42
CA PRO A 85 2.93 30.63 5.70
C PRO A 85 3.04 29.11 5.53
N ALA A 86 1.92 28.41 5.63
CA ALA A 86 1.85 26.97 5.44
C ALA A 86 1.13 26.64 4.12
N ILE A 87 1.74 25.80 3.28
CA ILE A 87 1.14 25.46 1.98
C ILE A 87 -0.11 24.58 2.19
N VAL A 88 -1.24 25.00 1.63
CA VAL A 88 -2.53 24.29 1.68
C VAL A 88 -2.92 23.89 0.26
N PRO A 89 -2.80 22.60 -0.11
CA PRO A 89 -3.17 22.16 -1.44
C PRO A 89 -4.69 22.30 -1.63
N GLU A 90 -5.09 22.86 -2.77
CA GLU A 90 -6.49 22.83 -3.16
C GLU A 90 -6.88 21.39 -3.52
N THR A 91 -7.90 20.87 -2.83
CA THR A 91 -8.51 19.60 -3.18
C THR A 91 -9.76 19.88 -3.99
N ASP A 92 -9.59 19.85 -5.31
CA ASP A 92 -10.69 19.75 -6.26
C ASP A 92 -11.38 18.37 -6.16
N ASP A 93 -12.25 18.05 -7.11
CA ASP A 93 -12.96 16.77 -7.14
C ASP A 93 -12.02 15.57 -7.33
N PHE A 94 -10.76 15.80 -7.71
CA PHE A 94 -9.79 14.75 -7.95
C PHE A 94 -9.10 14.29 -6.66
N TRP A 95 -8.71 15.21 -5.78
CA TRP A 95 -7.96 14.90 -4.57
C TRP A 95 -8.84 14.77 -3.33
N ARG A 96 -8.47 13.86 -2.44
CA ARG A 96 -8.91 13.83 -1.05
C ARG A 96 -7.71 13.86 -0.11
N VAL A 97 -7.89 14.51 1.04
CA VAL A 97 -6.89 14.55 2.10
C VAL A 97 -7.03 13.32 2.99
N ASN A 98 -5.94 12.58 3.19
CA ASN A 98 -5.84 11.47 4.13
C ASN A 98 -5.31 11.89 5.50
N ALA A 99 -4.39 12.85 5.52
CA ALA A 99 -3.75 13.35 6.73
C ALA A 99 -3.24 14.78 6.50
N ALA A 100 -3.21 15.57 7.56
CA ALA A 100 -2.60 16.89 7.60
C ALA A 100 -2.04 17.08 9.02
N GLU A 101 -0.71 17.18 9.15
CA GLU A 101 -0.04 17.17 10.45
C GLU A 101 1.28 17.95 10.44
N LEU A 102 1.61 18.53 11.60
CA LEU A 102 2.91 19.12 11.87
C LEU A 102 3.80 18.09 12.56
N GLN A 103 4.85 17.65 11.88
CA GLN A 103 5.83 16.71 12.39
C GLN A 103 6.97 17.47 13.09
N SER A 104 7.12 17.24 14.39
CA SER A 104 8.26 17.75 15.16
C SER A 104 9.57 17.11 14.70
N GLY A 105 10.66 17.87 14.72
CA GLY A 105 11.97 17.39 14.29
C GLY A 105 12.97 18.53 14.10
N ALA A 106 14.08 18.21 13.45
CA ALA A 106 15.05 19.18 12.94
C ALA A 106 15.36 18.81 11.47
N PRO A 107 14.65 19.40 10.48
CA PRO A 107 13.66 20.47 10.60
C PRO A 107 12.29 20.01 11.10
N VAL A 108 11.44 20.97 11.50
CA VAL A 108 9.99 20.76 11.67
C VAL A 108 9.36 20.69 10.28
N VAL A 109 8.38 19.79 10.08
CA VAL A 109 7.81 19.53 8.76
C VAL A 109 6.30 19.60 8.80
N TRP A 110 5.71 20.47 7.97
CA TRP A 110 4.29 20.43 7.66
C TRP A 110 4.05 19.39 6.56
N GLU A 111 3.18 18.39 6.81
CA GLU A 111 2.88 17.30 5.87
C GLU A 111 1.37 17.20 5.61
N VAL A 112 1.00 17.19 4.32
CA VAL A 112 -0.35 16.87 3.85
C VAL A 112 -0.29 15.66 2.93
N THR A 113 -1.00 14.59 3.28
CA THR A 113 -1.11 13.39 2.44
C THR A 113 -2.37 13.44 1.59
N LEU A 114 -2.20 13.47 0.27
CA LEU A 114 -3.26 13.48 -0.73
C LEU A 114 -3.37 12.11 -1.41
N ALA A 115 -4.59 11.68 -1.70
CA ALA A 115 -4.86 10.51 -2.53
C ALA A 115 -6.00 10.84 -3.52
N PRO A 116 -6.10 10.12 -4.65
CA PRO A 116 -7.26 10.25 -5.52
C PRO A 116 -8.57 9.98 -4.76
N ALA A 117 -9.58 10.78 -5.04
CA ALA A 117 -10.93 10.62 -4.50
C ALA A 117 -11.67 9.44 -5.15
N ALA A 118 -11.40 9.19 -6.44
CA ALA A 118 -11.96 8.10 -7.20
C ALA A 118 -11.46 6.72 -6.69
N GLN A 119 -12.37 5.77 -6.56
CA GLN A 119 -12.12 4.44 -5.96
C GLN A 119 -11.41 3.45 -6.90
N ASP A 120 -11.26 3.78 -8.18
CA ASP A 120 -10.52 3.02 -9.20
C ASP A 120 -9.10 3.57 -9.40
N GLU A 121 -8.83 4.77 -8.92
CA GLU A 121 -7.51 5.35 -8.90
C GLU A 121 -6.70 4.95 -7.67
N ARG A 122 -5.38 4.87 -7.83
CA ARG A 122 -4.45 4.42 -6.80
C ARG A 122 -3.30 5.41 -6.65
N GLY A 123 -2.57 5.24 -5.56
CA GLY A 123 -1.41 6.03 -5.21
C GLY A 123 -1.74 7.20 -4.30
N PHE A 124 -0.71 7.95 -3.95
CA PHE A 124 -0.77 9.13 -3.09
C PHE A 124 0.34 10.10 -3.45
N ILE A 125 0.19 11.36 -3.03
CA ILE A 125 1.27 12.34 -2.96
C ILE A 125 1.30 12.91 -1.56
N LYS A 126 2.47 12.94 -0.94
CA LYS A 126 2.74 13.74 0.25
C LYS A 126 3.28 15.08 -0.21
N LEU A 127 2.58 16.14 0.13
CA LEU A 127 3.11 17.51 0.12
C LEU A 127 3.78 17.74 1.46
N THR A 128 5.06 18.08 1.43
CA THR A 128 5.81 18.48 2.63
C THR A 128 6.45 19.83 2.45
N GLN A 129 6.39 20.65 3.49
CA GLN A 129 7.15 21.88 3.66
C GLN A 129 8.02 21.69 4.91
N ALA A 130 9.33 21.55 4.68
CA ALA A 130 10.32 21.53 5.73
C ALA A 130 10.74 22.96 6.04
N PHE A 131 10.50 23.41 7.27
CA PHE A 131 10.82 24.77 7.69
C PHE A 131 12.32 24.93 7.96
N ASP A 132 12.90 26.05 7.52
CA ASP A 132 14.33 26.37 7.69
C ASP A 132 15.25 25.24 7.18
N ALA A 133 14.96 24.75 5.97
CA ALA A 133 15.61 23.61 5.35
C ALA A 133 16.09 23.91 3.93
N ASP A 134 17.23 23.33 3.55
CA ASP A 134 17.79 23.43 2.21
C ASP A 134 17.60 22.15 1.38
N ALA A 135 18.06 22.18 0.13
CA ALA A 135 17.96 21.05 -0.80
C ALA A 135 18.64 19.75 -0.33
N SER A 136 19.51 19.79 0.67
CA SER A 136 20.11 18.59 1.25
C SER A 136 19.12 17.77 2.09
N TRP A 137 17.98 18.35 2.48
CA TRP A 137 16.95 17.66 3.26
C TRP A 137 16.20 16.60 2.45
N ALA A 138 15.87 16.87 1.18
CA ALA A 138 15.11 15.93 0.35
C ALA A 138 15.77 14.55 0.20
N PRO A 139 17.08 14.43 -0.10
CA PRO A 139 17.75 13.14 -0.12
C PRO A 139 17.66 12.38 1.21
N GLN A 140 17.69 13.08 2.36
CA GLN A 140 17.56 12.43 3.68
C GLN A 140 16.15 11.86 3.87
N ARG A 141 15.12 12.57 3.39
CA ARG A 141 13.72 12.10 3.40
C ARG A 141 13.48 10.96 2.41
N LEU A 142 14.26 10.91 1.33
CA LEU A 142 14.15 9.93 0.25
C LEU A 142 15.21 8.81 0.33
N ASN A 143 15.64 8.43 1.53
CA ASN A 143 16.56 7.30 1.75
C ASN A 143 17.89 7.41 0.98
N GLY A 144 18.48 8.60 0.94
CA GLY A 144 19.77 8.89 0.30
C GLY A 144 19.71 9.07 -1.22
N VAL A 145 18.51 9.18 -1.80
CA VAL A 145 18.34 9.35 -3.25
C VAL A 145 18.67 10.78 -3.65
N ALA A 146 19.69 10.93 -4.50
CA ALA A 146 20.04 12.20 -5.14
C ALA A 146 19.07 12.55 -6.27
N PRO A 147 18.92 13.84 -6.62
CA PRO A 147 18.14 14.24 -7.79
C PRO A 147 18.74 13.64 -9.07
N THR A 148 17.85 13.20 -9.94
CA THR A 148 18.19 12.53 -11.21
C THR A 148 18.09 13.45 -12.42
N ASP A 149 17.32 14.53 -12.30
CA ASP A 149 17.06 15.49 -13.36
C ASP A 149 16.49 16.78 -12.75
N THR A 150 16.26 17.80 -13.58
CA THR A 150 15.47 18.97 -13.22
C THR A 150 14.35 19.21 -14.24
N VAL A 151 13.23 19.78 -13.80
CA VAL A 151 12.09 20.13 -14.66
C VAL A 151 11.57 21.51 -14.33
N ARG A 152 11.03 22.22 -15.33
CA ARG A 152 10.40 23.53 -15.15
C ARG A 152 8.89 23.38 -15.13
N ILE A 153 8.25 23.76 -14.02
CA ILE A 153 6.80 23.70 -13.82
C ILE A 153 6.32 25.05 -13.31
N GLY A 154 5.32 25.66 -13.97
CA GLY A 154 4.81 26.99 -13.62
C GLY A 154 5.89 28.09 -13.52
N GLY A 155 6.97 27.96 -14.31
CA GLY A 155 8.11 28.89 -14.31
C GLY A 155 9.13 28.69 -13.19
N ARG A 156 8.93 27.71 -12.30
CA ARG A 156 9.87 27.32 -11.23
C ARG A 156 10.64 26.06 -11.62
N GLU A 157 11.89 25.98 -11.19
CA GLU A 157 12.72 24.78 -11.33
C GLU A 157 12.43 23.81 -10.18
N TRP A 158 12.34 22.53 -10.52
CA TRP A 158 12.11 21.43 -9.58
C TRP A 158 13.13 20.32 -9.81
N ASP A 159 13.74 19.85 -8.73
CA ASP A 159 14.57 18.66 -8.70
C ASP A 159 13.71 17.40 -8.82
N VAL A 160 14.07 16.51 -9.75
CA VAL A 160 13.34 15.26 -10.01
C VAL A 160 14.05 14.09 -9.34
N TYR A 161 13.35 13.39 -8.45
CA TYR A 161 13.87 12.20 -7.79
C TYR A 161 13.14 10.95 -8.27
N ARG A 162 13.90 9.86 -8.47
CA ARG A 162 13.38 8.54 -8.84
C ARG A 162 13.93 7.48 -7.87
N PRO A 163 13.29 7.30 -6.69
CA PRO A 163 13.86 6.49 -5.62
C PRO A 163 14.11 5.01 -5.93
N GLY A 164 13.39 4.44 -6.90
CA GLY A 164 13.57 3.04 -7.30
C GLY A 164 13.45 2.10 -6.10
N ALA A 165 14.44 1.22 -5.89
CA ALA A 165 14.46 0.29 -4.77
C ALA A 165 14.46 0.98 -3.39
N ALA A 166 15.09 2.16 -3.27
CA ALA A 166 15.15 2.90 -2.01
C ALA A 166 13.77 3.42 -1.55
N GLY A 167 12.83 3.59 -2.48
CA GLY A 167 11.46 4.00 -2.18
C GLY A 167 10.47 2.86 -2.00
N ALA A 168 10.89 1.60 -2.19
CA ALA A 168 9.96 0.46 -2.24
C ALA A 168 9.19 0.23 -0.93
N GLU A 169 9.85 0.37 0.22
CA GLU A 169 9.21 0.17 1.54
C GLU A 169 8.13 1.21 1.83
N ALA A 170 8.33 2.45 1.38
CA ALA A 170 7.40 3.55 1.55
C ALA A 170 6.45 3.73 0.35
N ASN A 171 6.53 2.85 -0.66
CA ASN A 171 5.82 2.97 -1.93
C ASN A 171 5.99 4.36 -2.59
N VAL A 172 7.23 4.84 -2.64
CA VAL A 172 7.60 6.10 -3.29
C VAL A 172 8.30 5.80 -4.61
N THR A 173 7.67 6.17 -5.72
CA THR A 173 8.18 5.93 -7.07
C THR A 173 8.70 7.21 -7.73
N TYR A 174 8.22 8.37 -7.28
CA TYR A 174 8.55 9.66 -7.87
C TYR A 174 8.50 10.78 -6.82
N ALA A 175 9.37 11.79 -6.98
CA ALA A 175 9.28 13.02 -6.20
C ALA A 175 9.76 14.25 -6.99
N LEU A 176 9.25 15.41 -6.59
CA LEU A 176 9.68 16.75 -7.02
C LEU A 176 10.02 17.60 -5.82
N GLY A 177 11.21 18.23 -5.82
CA GLY A 177 11.66 19.13 -4.76
C GLY A 177 11.97 20.54 -5.28
N THR A 178 11.72 21.57 -4.49
CA THR A 178 12.13 22.95 -4.79
C THR A 178 12.41 23.72 -3.50
N GLN A 179 13.40 24.61 -3.55
CA GLN A 179 13.60 25.63 -2.52
C GLN A 179 12.46 26.66 -2.57
N ALA A 180 11.98 27.11 -1.41
CA ALA A 180 10.96 28.14 -1.22
C ALA A 180 11.38 29.12 -0.11
N GLY A 181 12.20 30.11 -0.44
CA GLY A 181 12.84 30.95 0.58
C GLY A 181 13.79 30.10 1.44
N ASP A 182 13.68 30.23 2.76
CA ASP A 182 14.42 29.41 3.72
C ASP A 182 13.81 28.00 3.92
N ASP A 183 12.62 27.74 3.37
CA ASP A 183 11.94 26.44 3.47
C ASP A 183 12.22 25.56 2.25
N TYR A 184 12.09 24.24 2.42
CA TYR A 184 12.14 23.29 1.31
C TYR A 184 10.81 22.57 1.10
N VAL A 185 10.33 22.57 -0.14
CA VAL A 185 9.08 21.90 -0.52
C VAL A 185 9.41 20.61 -1.26
N LEU A 186 8.80 19.50 -0.84
CA LEU A 186 8.94 18.20 -1.48
C LEU A 186 7.56 17.56 -1.67
N LEU A 187 7.29 17.17 -2.92
CA LEU A 187 6.15 16.36 -3.33
C LEU A 187 6.63 14.95 -3.62
N TYR A 188 6.13 13.93 -2.93
CA TYR A 188 6.61 12.57 -3.15
C TYR A 188 5.54 11.51 -2.91
N GLY A 189 5.58 10.41 -3.67
CA GLY A 189 4.66 9.30 -3.49
C GLY A 189 4.65 8.33 -4.65
N SER A 190 3.50 7.69 -4.88
CA SER A 190 3.30 6.64 -5.88
C SER A 190 2.49 7.09 -7.10
N ARG A 191 2.19 8.38 -7.22
CA ARG A 191 1.53 8.94 -8.40
C ARG A 191 2.52 9.14 -9.56
N SER A 192 1.97 9.30 -10.76
CA SER A 192 2.76 9.53 -11.97
C SER A 192 3.48 10.88 -11.91
N ALA A 193 4.51 11.03 -12.75
CA ALA A 193 5.21 12.30 -12.91
C ALA A 193 4.24 13.43 -13.32
N ASP A 194 3.34 13.15 -14.25
CA ASP A 194 2.34 14.12 -14.72
C ASP A 194 1.38 14.55 -13.61
N SER A 195 0.80 13.61 -12.88
CA SER A 195 -0.11 13.91 -11.76
C SER A 195 0.60 14.67 -10.62
N THR A 196 1.90 14.42 -10.43
CA THR A 196 2.72 15.17 -9.46
C THR A 196 3.06 16.57 -9.97
N ALA A 197 3.28 16.72 -11.27
CA ALA A 197 3.56 18.02 -11.89
C ALA A 197 2.32 18.93 -11.92
N GLU A 198 1.12 18.39 -12.14
CA GLU A 198 -0.14 19.13 -12.04
C GLU A 198 -0.35 19.71 -10.63
N LEU A 199 -0.12 18.89 -9.59
CA LEU A 199 -0.15 19.38 -8.21
C LEU A 199 0.97 20.40 -7.94
N ALA A 200 2.18 20.17 -8.45
CA ALA A 200 3.27 21.13 -8.30
C ALA A 200 2.94 22.50 -8.91
N GLU A 201 2.29 22.50 -10.08
CA GLU A 201 1.88 23.71 -10.78
C GLU A 201 0.81 24.50 -10.01
N SER A 202 -0.19 23.82 -9.43
CA SER A 202 -1.24 24.48 -8.65
C SER A 202 -0.71 25.15 -7.38
N LEU A 203 0.41 24.66 -6.84
CA LEU A 203 1.03 25.19 -5.62
C LEU A 203 1.95 26.40 -5.86
N ILE A 204 2.28 26.73 -7.11
CA ILE A 204 3.24 27.80 -7.43
C ILE A 204 2.91 29.15 -6.79
N PRO A 205 1.66 29.64 -6.77
CA PRO A 205 1.32 30.90 -6.11
C PRO A 205 1.67 30.88 -4.61
N GLN A 206 1.37 29.79 -3.91
CA GLN A 206 1.65 29.66 -2.48
C GLN A 206 3.14 29.51 -2.20
N ILE A 207 3.86 28.73 -3.02
CA ILE A 207 5.31 28.58 -2.94
C ILE A 207 6.00 29.93 -3.13
N ARG A 208 5.47 30.80 -4.00
CA ARG A 208 5.96 32.18 -4.14
C ARG A 208 5.73 32.98 -2.86
N THR A 209 4.54 32.93 -2.26
CA THR A 209 4.26 33.59 -0.97
C THR A 209 5.21 33.13 0.13
N VAL A 210 5.44 31.82 0.26
CA VAL A 210 6.42 31.27 1.21
C VAL A 210 7.82 31.81 0.94
N SER A 211 8.24 31.84 -0.33
CA SER A 211 9.56 32.34 -0.75
C SER A 211 9.78 33.83 -0.46
N GLU A 212 8.71 34.61 -0.32
CA GLU A 212 8.75 36.05 -0.08
C GLU A 212 8.55 36.41 1.41
N ALA A 213 8.10 35.45 2.22
CA ALA A 213 7.79 35.68 3.63
C ALA A 213 9.03 35.75 4.53
N ARG A 214 10.15 35.16 4.11
CA ARG A 214 11.44 35.18 4.81
C ARG A 214 12.60 35.21 3.82
#